data_AF-A0A821SMX8-F1
#
_entry.id   AF-A0A821SMX8-F1
#
_cell.length_a   1.000
_cell.length_b   1.000
_cell.length_c   1.000
_cell.angle_alpha   90.00
_cell.angle_beta   90.00
_cell.angle_gamma   90.00
#
_symmetry.space_group_name_H-M   'P 1'
#
loop_
_entity.id
_entity.type
_entity.pdbx_description
1 polymer ?
#
loop_
_entity_poly.entity_id
_entity_poly.type
_entity_poly.pdbx_seq_one_letter_code
_entity_poly.pdbx_strand_id
1 'polypeptide(L)' 'MLQILSSTHDQKLESFDNILCDLNILFDDCLWDFCSRIQNMLPELSHDTFKNELAYTFYQHQTSTIRRVKCLKQILK' A
#
# COMPACT_ATOMS: atom_id res chain seq x y z
N MET A 1 -42.92 19.04 -4.82
CA MET A 1 -42.52 17.63 -4.68
C MET A 1 -41.27 17.43 -5.53
N LEU A 2 -40.09 17.69 -4.96
CA LEU A 2 -38.79 17.67 -5.65
C LEU A 2 -37.76 17.10 -4.66
N GLN A 3 -37.70 15.77 -4.53
CA GLN A 3 -36.73 15.09 -3.65
C GLN A 3 -36.16 13.79 -4.26
N ILE A 4 -36.28 13.57 -5.58
CA ILE A 4 -35.89 12.28 -6.18
C ILE A 4 -34.48 12.29 -6.81
N LEU A 5 -33.77 13.43 -6.82
CA LEU A 5 -32.44 13.51 -7.48
C LEU A 5 -31.24 13.46 -6.51
N SER A 6 -31.45 13.47 -5.19
CA SER A 6 -30.35 13.44 -4.21
C SER A 6 -29.75 12.04 -4.02
N SER A 7 -30.59 11.00 -4.05
CA SER A 7 -30.18 9.63 -3.72
C SER A 7 -29.26 8.98 -4.74
N THR A 8 -29.35 9.36 -6.03
CA THR A 8 -28.46 8.86 -7.08
C THR A 8 -27.05 9.44 -7.04
N HIS A 9 -26.86 10.59 -6.39
CA HIS A 9 -25.53 11.19 -6.26
C HIS A 9 -24.76 10.57 -5.09
N ASP A 10 -25.44 10.38 -3.95
CA ASP A 10 -24.86 9.76 -2.75
C ASP A 10 -24.46 8.30 -2.97
N GLN A 11 -25.30 7.50 -3.68
CA GLN A 11 -24.96 6.10 -4.00
C GLN A 11 -23.76 5.95 -4.92
N LYS A 12 -23.53 6.90 -5.84
CA LYS A 12 -22.33 6.88 -6.69
C LYS A 12 -21.09 7.21 -5.86
N LEU A 13 -21.16 8.18 -4.96
CA LEU A 13 -20.04 8.56 -4.10
C LEU A 13 -19.61 7.39 -3.19
N GLU A 14 -20.57 6.74 -2.53
CA GLU A 14 -20.33 5.55 -1.70
C GLU A 14 -19.73 4.39 -2.53
N SER A 15 -20.21 4.18 -3.76
CA SER A 15 -19.65 3.16 -4.65
C SER A 15 -18.20 3.45 -5.05
N PHE A 16 -17.83 4.72 -5.28
CA PHE A 16 -16.45 5.08 -5.60
C PHE A 16 -15.53 4.94 -4.38
N ASP A 17 -15.99 5.34 -3.20
CA ASP A 17 -15.22 5.21 -1.96
C ASP A 17 -14.96 3.74 -1.61
N ASN A 18 -15.94 2.86 -1.84
CA ASN A 18 -15.77 1.42 -1.66
C ASN A 18 -14.73 0.83 -2.63
N ILE A 19 -14.78 1.21 -3.92
CA ILE A 19 -13.77 0.77 -4.90
C ILE A 19 -12.36 1.26 -4.51
N LEU A 20 -12.24 2.51 -4.06
CA LEU A 20 -10.95 3.04 -3.61
C LEU A 20 -10.45 2.33 -2.35
N CYS A 21 -11.35 1.97 -1.43
CA CYS A 21 -11.02 1.15 -0.26
C CYS A 21 -10.48 -0.22 -0.69
N ASP A 22 -11.19 -0.91 -1.57
CA ASP A 22 -10.80 -2.24 -2.09
C ASP A 22 -9.46 -2.20 -2.82
N LEU A 23 -9.20 -1.16 -3.62
CA LEU A 23 -7.93 -0.98 -4.31
C LEU A 23 -6.77 -0.71 -3.35
N ASN A 24 -7.01 0.03 -2.26
CA ASN A 24 -5.99 0.25 -1.23
C ASN A 24 -5.67 -1.06 -0.48
N ILE A 25 -6.68 -1.86 -0.15
CA ILE A 25 -6.50 -3.18 0.47
C ILE A 25 -5.69 -4.09 -0.45
N LEU A 26 -6.08 -4.18 -1.72
CA LEU A 26 -5.37 -5.00 -2.71
C LEU A 26 -3.91 -4.57 -2.88
N PHE A 27 -3.66 -3.26 -2.90
CA PHE A 27 -2.31 -2.73 -2.98
C PHE A 27 -1.48 -3.11 -1.75
N ASP A 28 -2.06 -2.97 -0.55
CA ASP A 28 -1.42 -3.34 0.71
C ASP A 28 -1.06 -4.84 0.76
N ASP A 29 -1.99 -5.70 0.32
CA ASP A 29 -1.78 -7.16 0.23
C ASP A 29 -0.67 -7.53 -0.77
N CYS A 30 -0.68 -6.93 -1.96
CA CYS A 30 0.34 -7.17 -2.98
C CYS A 30 1.72 -6.69 -2.50
N LEU A 31 1.77 -5.56 -1.81
CA LEU A 31 3.01 -5.01 -1.27
C LEU A 31 3.60 -5.93 -0.19
N TRP A 32 2.73 -6.45 0.68
CA TRP A 32 3.11 -7.41 1.71
C TRP A 32 3.66 -8.70 1.09
N ASP A 33 2.92 -9.30 0.15
CA ASP A 33 3.33 -10.54 -0.53
C ASP A 33 4.69 -10.39 -1.24
N PHE A 34 4.90 -9.27 -1.95
CA PHE A 34 6.18 -8.98 -2.60
C PHE A 34 7.34 -8.93 -1.59
N CYS A 35 7.20 -8.15 -0.51
CA CYS A 35 8.23 -8.05 0.52
C CYS A 35 8.51 -9.41 1.19
N SER A 36 7.46 -10.15 1.54
CA SER A 36 7.59 -11.47 2.17
C SER A 36 8.31 -12.47 1.25
N ARG A 37 8.01 -12.49 -0.06
CA ARG A 37 8.69 -13.37 -1.02
C ARG A 37 10.17 -13.04 -1.15
N ILE A 38 10.52 -11.76 -1.24
CA ILE A 38 11.93 -11.36 -1.31
C ILE A 38 12.68 -11.80 -0.05
N GLN A 39 12.10 -11.60 1.12
CA GLN A 39 12.74 -12.01 2.38
C GLN A 39 12.84 -13.55 2.54
N ASN A 40 11.86 -14.30 2.04
CA ASN A 40 11.93 -15.76 2.04
C ASN A 40 13.04 -16.28 1.11
N MET A 41 13.27 -15.61 -0.03
CA MET A 41 14.33 -15.99 -0.97
C MET A 41 15.72 -15.51 -0.51
N LEU A 42 15.78 -14.34 0.10
CA LEU A 42 17.00 -13.70 0.59
C LEU A 42 16.82 -13.38 2.07
N PRO A 43 16.95 -14.38 2.96
CA PRO A 43 16.80 -14.17 4.38
C PRO A 43 17.91 -13.25 4.91
N GLU A 44 17.51 -12.25 5.68
CA GLU A 44 18.39 -11.39 6.50
C GLU A 44 19.53 -10.71 5.73
N LEU A 45 19.19 -9.97 4.67
CA LEU A 45 20.14 -9.04 4.06
C LEU A 45 20.57 -7.98 5.08
N SER A 46 21.88 -7.83 5.27
CA SER A 46 22.44 -6.84 6.18
C SER A 46 22.11 -5.42 5.72
N HIS A 47 22.05 -4.50 6.69
CA HIS A 47 21.86 -3.07 6.42
C HIS A 47 22.84 -2.54 5.36
N ASP A 48 24.12 -2.94 5.46
CA ASP A 48 25.19 -2.54 4.54
C ASP A 48 24.98 -2.98 3.08
N THR A 49 24.10 -3.95 2.84
CA THR A 49 23.74 -4.40 1.49
C THR A 49 22.93 -3.33 0.74
N PHE A 50 22.25 -2.45 1.47
CA PHE A 50 21.38 -1.43 0.91
C PHE A 50 22.09 -0.08 0.85
N LYS A 51 22.19 0.50 -0.35
CA LYS A 51 22.70 1.86 -0.53
C LYS A 51 21.73 2.95 -0.06
N ASN A 52 20.50 2.59 0.26
CA ASN A 52 19.43 3.50 0.62
C ASN A 52 18.68 2.96 1.84
N GLU A 53 18.66 3.76 2.91
CA GLU A 53 17.95 3.46 4.17
C GLU A 53 16.47 3.16 3.95
N LEU A 54 15.83 3.84 3.01
CA LEU A 54 14.43 3.64 2.67
C LEU A 54 14.20 2.26 2.06
N ALA A 55 15.16 1.76 1.26
CA ALA A 55 15.08 0.44 0.67
C ALA A 55 15.29 -0.65 1.72
N TYR A 56 16.21 -0.45 2.67
CA TYR A 56 16.36 -1.33 3.82
C TYR A 56 15.08 -1.37 4.67
N THR A 57 14.55 -0.20 5.05
CA THR A 57 13.30 -0.09 5.82
C THR A 57 12.13 -0.75 5.09
N PHE A 58 12.04 -0.58 3.77
CA PHE A 58 11.03 -1.19 2.93
C PHE A 58 11.12 -2.72 2.93
N TYR A 59 12.33 -3.27 2.87
CA TYR A 59 12.60 -4.71 2.86
C TYR A 59 12.21 -5.40 4.18
N GLN A 60 12.37 -4.75 5.34
CA GLN A 60 12.18 -5.35 6.66
C GLN A 60 10.75 -5.86 6.92
N HIS A 61 10.62 -7.11 7.41
CA HIS A 61 9.34 -7.77 7.73
C HIS A 61 8.51 -7.02 8.77
N GLN A 62 9.18 -6.51 9.80
CA GLN A 62 8.56 -5.82 10.93
C GLN A 62 8.05 -4.41 10.59
N THR A 63 8.32 -3.92 9.38
CA THR A 63 7.87 -2.60 8.93
C THR A 63 6.38 -2.64 8.56
N SER A 64 5.60 -1.71 9.10
CA SER A 64 4.18 -1.59 8.77
C SER A 64 3.96 -1.18 7.30
N THR A 65 2.84 -1.60 6.72
CA THR A 65 2.49 -1.29 5.32
C THR A 65 2.52 0.21 5.04
N ILE A 66 1.91 1.03 5.92
CA ILE A 66 1.95 2.50 5.81
C ILE A 66 3.38 3.04 5.70
N ARG A 67 4.31 2.51 6.49
CA ARG A 67 5.72 2.92 6.46
C ARG A 67 6.39 2.45 5.16
N ARG A 68 6.12 1.23 4.69
CA ARG A 68 6.62 0.74 3.38
C ARG A 68 6.11 1.58 2.22
N VAL A 69 4.84 1.96 2.20
CA VAL A 69 4.27 2.84 1.17
C VAL A 69 4.97 4.21 1.19
N LYS A 70 5.24 4.78 2.36
CA LYS A 70 6.00 6.04 2.49
C LYS A 70 7.44 5.89 1.97
N CYS A 71 8.10 4.77 2.22
CA CYS A 71 9.43 4.48 1.67
C CYS A 71 9.36 4.37 0.14
N LEU A 72 8.43 3.58 -0.39
CA LEU A 72 8.24 3.40 -1.83
C LEU A 72 7.99 4.73 -2.55
N LYS A 73 7.10 5.57 -2.01
CA LYS A 73 6.83 6.92 -2.53
C LYS A 73 8.06 7.83 -2.54
N GLN A 74 9.02 7.62 -1.64
CA GLN A 74 10.25 8.40 -1.60
C GLN A 74 11.34 7.81 -2.50
N ILE A 75 11.36 6.49 -2.69
CA ILE A 75 12.28 5.80 -3.61
C ILE A 75 11.94 6.11 -5.07
N LEU A 76 10.64 6.25 -5.40
CA LEU A 76 10.17 6.52 -6.77
C LEU A 76 10.18 8.01 -7.17
N LYS A 77 10.56 8.92 -6.25
CA LYS A 77 10.72 10.36 -6.52
C LYS A 77 12.12 10.66 -7.03
#